data_AF-A0A969NLR2-F1
#
_entry.id   AF-A0A969NLR2-F1
#
_cell.length_a   1.000
_cell.length_b   1.000
_cell.length_c   1.000
_cell.angle_alpha   90.00
_cell.angle_beta   90.00
_cell.angle_gamma   90.00
#
_symmetry.space_group_name_H-M   'P 1'
#
loop_
_entity.id
_entity.type
_entity.pdbx_description
1 polymer ?
#
loop_
_entity_poly.entity_id
_entity_poly.type
_entity_poly.pdbx_seq_one_letter_code
_entity_poly.pdbx_strand_id
1 'polypeptide(L)' 'DLADGITALSDPQAITIEDFNEGKFFSVTLGMSAIAQLLVVVHESTHEGIEILAARLATEREQSSYQSVQENRLNL' A
#
# COMPACT_ATOMS: atom_id res chain seq x y z
N ASP A 1 -6.36 -10.89 3.09
CA ASP A 1 -6.12 -11.21 4.52
C ASP A 1 -5.16 -10.16 5.10
N LEU A 2 -5.11 -9.97 6.42
CA LEU A 2 -4.07 -9.14 7.07
C LEU A 2 -2.67 -9.69 6.75
N ALA A 3 -2.54 -11.03 6.66
CA ALA A 3 -1.30 -11.70 6.28
C ALA A 3 -0.80 -11.31 4.87
N ASP A 4 -1.70 -11.08 3.92
CA ASP A 4 -1.35 -10.65 2.55
C ASP A 4 -0.86 -9.20 2.51
N GLY A 5 -1.25 -8.39 3.50
CA GLY A 5 -0.87 -6.98 3.60
C GLY A 5 0.64 -6.77 3.69
N ILE A 6 1.37 -7.66 4.39
CA ILE A 6 2.83 -7.58 4.50
C ILE A 6 3.51 -7.69 3.13
N THR A 7 2.99 -8.57 2.26
CA THR A 7 3.55 -8.73 0.92
C THR A 7 3.25 -7.51 0.06
N ALA A 8 2.04 -6.95 0.18
CA ALA A 8 1.67 -5.71 -0.50
C ALA A 8 2.53 -4.51 -0.07
N LEU A 9 2.98 -4.44 1.18
CA LEU A 9 3.93 -3.42 1.64
C LEU A 9 5.34 -3.62 1.07
N SER A 10 5.70 -4.86 0.73
CA SER A 10 7.02 -5.22 0.19
C SER A 10 7.06 -5.13 -1.34
N ASP A 11 5.96 -4.76 -1.98
CA ASP A 11 5.88 -4.58 -3.42
C ASP A 11 6.82 -3.44 -3.87
N PRO A 12 7.83 -3.71 -4.72
CA PRO A 12 8.75 -2.69 -5.23
C PRO A 12 8.05 -1.53 -5.97
N GLN A 13 6.82 -1.79 -6.41
CA GLN A 13 5.99 -0.88 -7.18
C GLN A 13 4.88 -0.24 -6.34
N ALA A 14 4.89 -0.46 -5.02
CA ALA A 14 3.95 0.12 -4.10
C ALA A 14 3.91 1.66 -4.18
N ILE A 15 2.70 2.19 -3.98
CA ILE A 15 2.45 3.62 -3.86
C ILE A 15 2.07 3.87 -2.40
N THR A 16 2.91 4.61 -1.68
CA THR A 16 2.66 4.97 -0.29
C THR A 16 2.35 6.45 -0.20
N ILE A 17 1.26 6.77 0.49
CA ILE A 17 0.90 8.12 0.89
C ILE A 17 1.04 8.16 2.41
N GLU A 18 1.94 9.02 2.88
CA GLU A 18 2.07 9.33 4.30
C GLU A 18 1.00 10.36 4.67
N ASP A 19 0.33 10.14 5.79
CA ASP A 19 -0.68 11.04 6.33
C ASP A 19 -0.43 11.26 7.83
N PHE A 20 -0.86 12.42 8.32
CA PHE A 20 -0.72 12.82 9.70
C PHE A 20 -2.02 13.40 10.20
N ASN A 21 -2.63 12.73 11.19
CA ASN A 21 -3.85 13.22 11.82
C ASN A 21 -3.79 13.04 13.34
N GLU A 22 -4.22 14.06 14.07
CA GLU A 22 -4.32 14.07 15.54
C GLU A 22 -3.03 13.62 16.27
N GLY A 23 -1.85 13.92 15.73
CA GLY A 23 -0.59 13.51 16.35
C GLY A 23 -0.12 12.10 16.02
N LYS A 24 -0.86 11.36 15.17
CA LYS A 24 -0.49 10.03 14.69
C LYS A 24 -0.03 10.09 13.24
N PHE A 25 1.11 9.45 12.96
CA PHE A 25 1.58 9.18 11.61
C PHE A 25 1.02 7.85 11.15
N PHE A 26 0.20 7.86 10.11
CA PHE A 26 -0.25 6.64 9.45
C PHE A 26 0.01 6.76 7.97
N SER A 27 0.24 5.62 7.33
CA SER A 27 0.51 5.52 5.91
C SER A 27 -0.56 4.66 5.26
N VAL A 28 -0.94 5.04 4.05
CA VAL A 28 -1.79 4.24 3.19
C VAL A 28 -0.95 3.79 2.01
N THR A 29 -0.76 2.49 1.87
CA THR A 29 0.00 1.87 0.79
C THR A 29 -0.91 1.07 -0.12
N LEU A 30 -0.80 1.31 -1.42
CA LEU A 30 -1.40 0.51 -2.47
C LEU A 30 -0.32 -0.37 -3.10
N GLY A 31 -0.44 -1.69 -3.00
CA GLY A 31 0.59 -2.63 -3.45
C GLY A 31 0.07 -4.03 -3.74
N MET A 32 0.86 -4.81 -4.46
CA MET A 32 0.52 -6.15 -4.94
C MET A 32 0.84 -7.24 -3.90
N SER A 33 -0.13 -8.11 -3.62
CA SER A 33 0.08 -9.30 -2.77
C SER A 33 0.79 -10.44 -3.49
N ALA A 34 1.17 -11.49 -2.74
CA ALA A 34 1.84 -12.68 -3.27
C ALA A 34 1.03 -13.42 -4.36
N ILE A 35 -0.29 -13.26 -4.36
CA ILE A 35 -1.21 -13.93 -5.30
C ILE A 35 -1.77 -12.98 -6.36
N ALA A 36 -1.03 -11.90 -6.66
CA ALA A 36 -1.38 -10.91 -7.67
C ALA A 36 -2.72 -10.19 -7.40
N GLN A 37 -3.05 -9.96 -6.13
CA GLN A 37 -4.17 -9.09 -5.75
C GLN A 37 -3.65 -7.73 -5.30
N LEU A 38 -4.23 -6.66 -5.82
CA LEU A 38 -3.89 -5.32 -5.37
C LEU A 38 -4.63 -4.98 -4.06
N LEU A 39 -3.87 -4.60 -3.05
CA LEU A 39 -4.36 -4.29 -1.72
C LEU A 39 -4.11 -2.84 -1.34
N VAL A 40 -5.06 -2.25 -0.64
CA VAL A 40 -4.88 -1.03 0.14
C VAL A 40 -4.59 -1.44 1.58
N VAL A 41 -3.44 -1.02 2.09
CA VAL A 41 -2.94 -1.33 3.43
C VAL A 41 -2.77 -0.03 4.20
N VAL A 42 -3.45 0.08 5.34
CA VAL A 42 -3.24 1.16 6.30
C VAL A 42 -2.28 0.64 7.36
N HIS A 43 -1.20 1.36 7.60
CA HIS A 43 -0.16 0.96 8.55
C HIS A 43 0.44 2.15 9.26
N GLU A 44 1.08 1.89 10.38
CA GLU A 44 1.89 2.87 11.10
C GLU A 44 3.32 2.36 11.27
N SER A 45 4.29 3.26 11.17
CA SER A 45 5.69 2.96 11.44
C SER A 45 6.01 3.27 12.89
N THR A 46 6.45 2.27 13.64
CA THR A 46 6.88 2.37 15.03
C THR A 46 8.38 2.11 15.14
N HIS A 47 8.95 2.24 16.33
CA HIS A 47 10.36 1.88 16.57
C HIS A 47 10.61 0.35 16.49
N GLU A 48 9.57 -0.49 16.59
CA GLU A 48 9.69 -1.95 16.53
C GLU A 48 9.44 -2.50 15.12
N GLY A 49 8.90 -1.69 14.21
CA GLY A 49 8.62 -2.09 12.83
C GLY A 49 7.37 -1.42 12.27
N ILE A 50 6.69 -2.12 11.37
CA ILE A 50 5.44 -1.64 10.76
C ILE A 50 4.28 -2.42 11.36
N GLU A 51 3.27 -1.71 11.87
CA GLU A 51 2.02 -2.30 12.34
C GLU A 51 0.92 -2.08 11.30
N ILE A 52 0.29 -3.17 10.84
CA ILE A 52 -0.82 -3.09 9.89
C ILE A 52 -2.12 -2.88 10.67
N LEU A 53 -2.76 -1.73 10.41
CA LEU A 53 -4.03 -1.34 11.02
C LEU A 53 -5.22 -1.88 10.23
N ALA A 54 -5.11 -1.94 8.90
CA ALA A 54 -6.14 -2.48 8.03
C ALA A 54 -5.58 -2.94 6.68
N ALA A 55 -6.24 -3.92 6.06
CA ALA A 55 -5.97 -4.33 4.68
C ALA A 55 -7.29 -4.67 3.96
N ARG A 56 -7.44 -4.21 2.73
CA ARG A 56 -8.57 -4.56 1.86
C ARG A 56 -8.17 -4.66 0.40
N LEU A 57 -9.00 -5.30 -0.42
CA LEU A 57 -8.86 -5.23 -1.87
C LEU A 57 -8.98 -3.79 -2.36
N ALA A 58 -8.15 -3.46 -3.36
CA ALA A 58 -8.22 -2.21 -4.07
C ALA A 58 -9.49 -2.16 -4.94
N THR A 59 -10.12 -0.99 -4.97
CA THR A 59 -11.22 -0.68 -5.90
C THR A 59 -10.70 -0.54 -7.33
N GLU A 60 -11.58 -0.62 -8.33
CA GLU A 60 -11.20 -0.45 -9.74
C GLU A 60 -10.47 0.88 -10.01
N ARG A 61 -10.89 1.94 -9.31
CA ARG A 61 -10.27 3.26 -9.41
C ARG A 61 -8.83 3.24 -8.89
N GLU A 62 -8.61 2.62 -7.74
CA GLU A 62 -7.28 2.48 -7.14
C GLU A 62 -6.38 1.60 -8.00
N GLN A 63 -6.90 0.50 -8.56
CA GLN A 63 -6.17 -0.34 -9.51
C GLN A 63 -5.71 0.45 -10.75
N SER A 64 -6.60 1.27 -11.31
CA SER A 64 -6.26 2.15 -12.44
C SER A 64 -5.16 3.16 -12.06
N SER A 65 -5.22 3.74 -10.86
CA SER A 65 -4.18 4.65 -10.37
C SER A 65 -2.83 3.96 -10.20
N TYR A 66 -2.82 2.74 -9.65
CA TYR A 66 -1.60 1.94 -9.52
C TYR A 66 -0.96 1.69 -10.88
N GLN A 67 -1.74 1.20 -11.85
CA GLN A 67 -1.26 0.93 -13.20
C GLN A 67 -0.75 2.21 -13.91
N SER A 68 -1.43 3.33 -13.77
CA SER A 68 -0.98 4.60 -14.38
C SER A 68 0.38 5.04 -13.84
N VAL A 69 0.63 4.88 -12.54
CA VAL A 69 1.96 5.16 -11.95
C VAL A 69 3.01 4.19 -12.47
N GLN A 70 2.68 2.90 -12.63
CA GLN A 70 3.58 1.90 -13.22
C GLN A 70 3.99 2.27 -14.65
N GLU A 71 3.01 2.59 -15.48
CA GLU A 71 3.25 2.97 -16.88
C GLU A 71 4.12 4.24 -16.96
N ASN A 72 3.87 5.23 -16.11
CA ASN A 72 4.70 6.43 -16.05
C ASN A 72 6.16 6.14 -15.64
N ARG A 73 6.40 5.18 -14.73
CA ARG A 73 7.75 4.79 -14.30
C ARG A 73 8.54 4.06 -15.39
N LEU A 74 7.87 3.33 -16.29
CA LEU A 74 8.49 2.59 -17.39
C LEU A 74 8.83 3.47 -18.61
N ASN A 75 8.27 4.69 -18.66
CA ASN A 75 8.47 5.64 -19.75
C ASN A 75 9.55 6.70 -19.45
N LEU A 76 10.36 6.50 -18.40
CA LEU A 76 11.50 7.32 -17.98
C LEU A 76 12.82 6.57 -18.20
#